data_AF-A0A183K934-F1
#
_entry.id   AF-A0A183K934-F1
#
_cell.length_a   1.000
_cell.length_b   1.000
_cell.length_c   1.000
_cell.angle_alpha   90.00
_cell.angle_beta   90.00
_cell.angle_gamma   90.00
#
_symmetry.space_group_name_H-M   'P 1'
#
loop_
_entity.id
_entity.type
_entity.pdbx_description
1 polymer ?
#
loop_
_entity_poly.entity_id
_entity_poly.type
_entity_poly.pdbx_seq_one_letter_code
_entity_poly.pdbx_strand_id
1 'polypeptide(L)'
;MHLWSKFRIILRYIYQFRNDYDYFLKTDDDAYVIMENLLNVLQNYSPDMPFMLGHRFPILARNGYFSGGAGYVLSREALKRIVEQSIDRHHNCPVYDENMEDVKMSICGQAVGVRLYDVFDILGRYQFRWRSLDMLLNFTSFRSLHWRPVKLQPQTLYAAPHQPTENQFPKFQEELLINGAKLCRSLLSDVGISFHYVTPDMMYMLEYFLYHLRPIGLVNNFVQLPKEMCNVQ
;
A
#
# COMPACT_ATOMS: atom_id res chain seq x y z
N MET A 1 -21.76 7.82 12.30
CA MET A 1 -20.36 7.46 12.61
C MET A 1 -19.63 8.76 12.92
N HIS A 2 -18.62 8.73 13.78
CA HIS A 2 -17.91 9.91 14.29
C HIS A 2 -16.40 9.75 14.02
N LEU A 3 -16.07 9.38 12.77
CA LEU A 3 -14.71 8.94 12.41
C LEU A 3 -13.70 10.07 12.61
N TRP A 4 -14.02 11.29 12.17
CA TRP A 4 -13.12 12.42 12.33
C TRP A 4 -12.88 12.79 13.80
N SER A 5 -13.93 12.83 14.64
CA SER A 5 -13.74 13.09 16.07
C SER A 5 -12.89 12.03 16.77
N LYS A 6 -13.13 10.74 16.47
CA LYS A 6 -12.27 9.65 16.97
C LYS A 6 -10.82 9.85 16.53
N PHE A 7 -10.60 10.17 15.27
CA PHE A 7 -9.27 10.30 14.72
C PHE A 7 -8.51 11.51 15.29
N ARG A 8 -9.18 12.65 15.51
CA ARG A 8 -8.58 13.79 16.24
C ARG A 8 -8.10 13.40 17.64
N ILE A 9 -8.84 12.54 18.35
CA ILE A 9 -8.40 12.03 19.67
C ILE A 9 -7.18 11.13 19.51
N ILE A 10 -7.20 10.20 18.54
CA ILE A 10 -6.07 9.31 18.24
C ILE A 10 -4.82 10.12 17.92
N LEU A 11 -4.90 11.14 17.06
CA LEU A 11 -3.75 11.99 16.70
C LEU A 11 -3.14 12.70 17.90
N ARG A 12 -3.96 13.23 18.80
CA ARG A 12 -3.46 13.85 20.05
C ARG A 12 -2.79 12.84 20.96
N TYR A 13 -3.29 11.61 21.01
CA TYR A 13 -2.69 10.53 21.79
C TYR A 13 -1.33 10.12 21.21
N ILE A 14 -1.27 9.77 19.91
CA ILE A 14 -0.01 9.32 19.29
C ILE A 14 1.05 10.43 19.22
N TYR A 15 0.64 11.71 19.19
CA TYR A 15 1.55 12.85 19.22
C TYR A 15 2.43 12.88 20.49
N GLN A 16 1.99 12.27 21.59
CA GLN A 16 2.83 12.13 22.79
C GLN A 16 4.13 11.36 22.48
N PHE A 17 4.07 10.41 21.55
CA PHE A 17 5.19 9.57 21.10
C PHE A 17 5.87 10.11 19.82
N ARG A 18 5.56 11.35 19.41
CA ARG A 18 6.03 11.92 18.13
C ARG A 18 7.55 11.92 17.94
N ASN A 19 8.33 11.86 19.02
CA ASN A 19 9.79 11.84 18.93
C ASN A 19 10.37 10.42 19.03
N ASP A 20 9.56 9.43 19.38
CA ASP A 20 9.98 8.05 19.57
C ASP A 20 9.89 7.24 18.27
N TYR A 21 9.11 7.72 17.30
CA TYR A 21 8.90 7.08 16.00
C TYR A 21 9.19 8.03 14.84
N ASP A 22 9.70 7.49 13.74
CA ASP A 22 10.00 8.22 12.51
C ASP A 22 8.76 8.41 11.62
N TYR A 23 7.89 7.40 11.59
CA TYR A 23 6.69 7.36 10.76
C TYR A 23 5.50 6.78 11.54
N PHE A 24 4.30 7.20 11.17
CA PHE A 24 3.03 6.77 11.77
C PHE A 24 2.14 6.22 10.66
N LEU A 25 1.72 4.96 10.78
CA LEU A 25 0.87 4.29 9.80
C LEU A 25 -0.57 4.22 10.33
N LYS A 26 -1.53 4.66 9.50
CA LYS A 26 -2.97 4.41 9.70
C LYS A 26 -3.40 3.30 8.75
N THR A 27 -4.11 2.31 9.26
CA THR A 27 -4.80 1.27 8.47
C THR A 27 -6.19 0.98 9.04
N ASP A 28 -7.05 0.38 8.22
CA ASP A 28 -8.30 -0.24 8.68
C ASP A 28 -8.03 -1.70 9.13
N ASP A 29 -8.97 -2.29 9.87
CA ASP A 29 -8.86 -3.66 10.40
C ASP A 29 -9.05 -4.75 9.34
N ASP A 30 -9.43 -4.37 8.12
CA ASP A 30 -9.52 -5.20 6.92
C ASP A 30 -8.44 -4.83 5.88
N ALA A 31 -7.35 -4.18 6.29
CA ALA A 31 -6.20 -3.89 5.45
C ALA A 31 -5.00 -4.80 5.81
N TYR A 32 -4.40 -5.43 4.79
CA TYR A 32 -3.16 -6.22 4.95
C TYR A 32 -1.97 -5.41 4.43
N VAL A 33 -0.93 -5.25 5.25
CA VAL A 33 0.28 -4.47 4.92
C VAL A 33 1.51 -5.38 4.90
N ILE A 34 2.27 -5.30 3.82
CA ILE A 34 3.57 -5.96 3.68
C ILE A 34 4.63 -4.97 4.18
N MET A 35 5.08 -5.16 5.42
CA MET A 35 5.90 -4.19 6.15
C MET A 35 7.27 -3.98 5.51
N GLU A 36 7.86 -5.00 4.90
CA GLU A 36 9.16 -4.94 4.23
C GLU A 36 9.10 -4.03 3.00
N ASN A 37 8.01 -4.13 2.22
CA ASN A 37 7.80 -3.27 1.06
C ASN A 37 7.56 -1.82 1.50
N LEU A 38 6.82 -1.62 2.59
CA LEU A 38 6.63 -0.30 3.18
C LEU A 38 7.96 0.32 3.64
N LEU A 39 8.76 -0.44 4.39
CA LEU A 39 10.06 -0.01 4.89
C LEU A 39 11.03 0.32 3.75
N ASN A 40 11.07 -0.51 2.70
CA ASN A 40 11.88 -0.25 1.51
C ASN A 40 11.55 1.11 0.85
N VAL A 41 10.27 1.50 0.84
CA VAL A 41 9.88 2.83 0.34
C VAL A 41 10.26 3.93 1.32
N LEU A 42 9.98 3.76 2.61
CA LEU A 42 10.23 4.78 3.64
C LEU A 42 11.71 5.15 3.81
N GLN A 43 12.62 4.23 3.55
CA GLN A 43 14.08 4.49 3.58
C GLN A 43 14.51 5.63 2.65
N ASN A 44 13.71 5.97 1.62
CA ASN A 44 13.99 7.05 0.69
C ASN A 44 13.45 8.42 1.14
N TYR A 45 12.79 8.51 2.30
CA TYR A 45 12.15 9.73 2.78
C TYR A 45 12.65 10.12 4.18
N SER A 46 13.14 11.34 4.35
CA SER A 46 13.50 11.82 5.70
C SER A 46 12.25 12.04 6.57
N PRO A 47 12.19 11.51 7.81
CA PRO A 47 11.04 11.68 8.71
C PRO A 47 10.81 13.13 9.16
N ASP A 48 11.81 14.01 8.98
CA ASP A 48 11.73 15.44 9.31
C ASP A 48 11.17 16.29 8.16
N MET A 49 10.86 15.67 7.02
CA MET A 49 10.11 16.32 5.94
C MET A 49 8.61 16.17 6.16
N PRO A 50 7.80 17.23 5.97
CA PRO A 50 6.35 17.17 6.17
C PRO A 50 5.67 16.47 4.98
N PHE A 51 5.57 15.14 5.03
CA PHE A 51 4.90 14.37 3.99
C PHE A 51 3.95 13.28 4.49
N MET A 52 3.08 12.86 3.57
CA MET A 52 2.24 11.68 3.65
C MET A 52 2.38 10.79 2.42
N LEU A 53 2.22 9.48 2.60
CA LEU A 53 2.18 8.48 1.51
C LEU A 53 0.90 7.66 1.58
N GLY A 54 0.37 7.23 0.44
CA GLY A 54 -0.80 6.36 0.39
C GLY A 54 -1.36 6.18 -1.02
N HIS A 55 -2.58 5.66 -1.12
CA HIS A 55 -3.33 5.62 -2.38
C HIS A 55 -4.13 6.90 -2.59
N ARG A 56 -3.72 7.77 -3.52
CA ARG A 56 -4.38 9.07 -3.70
C ARG A 56 -5.56 8.98 -4.65
N PHE A 57 -6.70 9.48 -4.17
CA PHE A 57 -7.81 9.85 -5.02
C PHE A 57 -7.76 11.35 -5.35
N PRO A 58 -7.90 11.75 -6.62
CA PRO A 58 -7.77 13.15 -7.03
C PRO A 58 -9.04 13.99 -6.77
N ILE A 59 -10.10 13.37 -6.23
CA ILE A 59 -11.39 14.02 -5.99
C ILE A 59 -11.48 14.58 -4.56
N LEU A 60 -12.50 15.37 -4.25
CA LEU A 60 -12.88 15.87 -2.90
C LEU A 60 -11.89 16.81 -2.18
N ALA A 61 -10.61 16.86 -2.60
CA ALA A 61 -9.61 17.79 -2.09
C ALA A 61 -8.73 18.32 -3.23
N ARG A 62 -8.22 19.56 -3.10
CA ARG A 62 -7.55 20.29 -4.20
C ARG A 62 -6.35 19.54 -4.82
N ASN A 63 -5.54 18.85 -4.01
CA ASN A 63 -4.47 17.98 -4.51
C ASN A 63 -4.75 16.50 -4.20
N GLY A 64 -6.02 16.14 -4.11
CA GLY A 64 -6.49 14.82 -3.72
C GLY A 64 -6.37 14.53 -2.22
N TYR A 65 -6.77 13.32 -1.86
CA TYR A 65 -6.69 12.76 -0.52
C TYR A 65 -6.21 11.31 -0.58
N PHE A 66 -5.63 10.80 0.50
CA PHE A 66 -5.26 9.39 0.60
C PHE A 66 -6.44 8.56 1.10
N SER A 67 -6.68 7.41 0.47
CA SER A 67 -7.70 6.45 0.90
C SER A 67 -7.43 5.95 2.31
N GLY A 68 -8.42 6.07 3.20
CA GLY A 68 -8.34 5.48 4.54
C GLY A 68 -8.12 3.97 4.49
N GLY A 69 -8.86 3.27 3.63
CA GLY A 69 -8.85 1.82 3.51
C GLY A 69 -7.55 1.23 2.99
N ALA A 70 -6.92 1.87 2.01
CA ALA A 70 -5.59 1.47 1.56
C ALA A 70 -4.51 1.68 2.64
N GLY A 71 -4.82 2.45 3.68
CA GLY A 71 -3.86 2.95 4.64
C GLY A 71 -3.00 4.08 4.07
N TYR A 72 -2.46 4.88 4.98
CA TYR A 72 -1.56 5.97 4.65
C TYR A 72 -0.56 6.22 5.78
N VAL A 73 0.59 6.79 5.43
CA VAL A 73 1.68 7.10 6.35
C VAL A 73 1.75 8.60 6.58
N LEU A 74 2.04 8.99 7.81
CA LEU A 74 2.48 10.33 8.21
C LEU A 74 3.97 10.25 8.58
N SER A 75 4.78 11.18 8.07
CA SER A 75 6.08 11.48 8.67
C SER A 75 5.92 12.10 10.07
N ARG A 76 6.95 11.98 10.90
CA ARG A 76 7.03 12.66 12.20
C ARG A 76 6.75 14.16 12.08
N GLU A 77 7.36 14.82 11.10
CA GLU A 77 7.12 16.26 10.88
C GLU A 77 5.68 16.55 10.42
N ALA A 78 5.08 15.70 9.58
CA ALA A 78 3.67 15.87 9.21
C ALA A 78 2.74 15.76 10.41
N LEU A 79 2.93 14.76 11.28
CA LEU A 79 2.15 14.61 12.51
C LEU A 79 2.26 15.85 13.40
N LYS A 80 3.49 16.35 13.60
CA LYS A 80 3.74 17.57 14.39
C LYS A 80 2.93 18.75 13.88
N ARG A 81 3.06 19.07 12.59
CA ARG A 81 2.34 20.21 11.98
C ARG A 81 0.84 20.05 12.05
N ILE A 82 0.32 18.86 11.75
CA ILE A 82 -1.12 18.58 11.76
C ILE A 82 -1.70 18.83 13.16
N VAL A 83 -1.06 18.29 14.19
CA VAL A 83 -1.58 18.38 15.57
C VAL A 83 -1.35 19.76 16.19
N GLU A 84 -0.24 20.43 15.90
CA GLU A 84 0.12 21.72 16.50
C GLU A 84 -0.50 22.92 15.78
N GLN A 85 -0.73 22.83 14.47
CA GLN A 85 -1.07 23.98 13.63
C GLN A 85 -2.39 23.82 12.90
N SER A 86 -2.83 22.59 12.59
CA SER A 86 -4.00 22.35 11.75
C SER A 86 -5.27 22.06 12.55
N ILE A 87 -5.28 20.98 13.32
CA ILE A 87 -6.47 20.48 14.00
C ILE A 87 -6.95 21.51 15.04
N ASP A 88 -8.22 21.91 14.91
CA ASP A 88 -8.93 22.92 15.71
C ASP A 88 -8.34 24.34 15.70
N ARG A 89 -7.31 24.60 14.87
CA ARG A 89 -6.62 25.89 14.81
C ARG A 89 -6.67 26.53 13.44
N HIS A 90 -6.51 25.74 12.37
CA HIS A 90 -6.44 26.26 11.01
C HIS A 90 -7.83 26.38 10.39
N HIS A 91 -8.18 27.53 9.84
CA HIS A 91 -9.52 27.79 9.27
C HIS A 91 -9.89 26.86 8.11
N ASN A 92 -8.90 26.40 7.33
CA ASN A 92 -9.10 25.39 6.27
C ASN A 92 -9.27 23.94 6.79
N CYS A 93 -9.03 23.66 8.07
CA CYS A 93 -9.19 22.33 8.63
C CYS A 93 -10.60 22.18 9.22
N PRO A 94 -11.43 21.23 8.74
CA PRO A 94 -12.81 21.10 9.20
C PRO A 94 -12.93 20.75 10.69
N VAL A 95 -13.75 21.51 11.41
CA VAL A 95 -14.00 21.31 12.86
C VAL A 95 -15.23 20.44 13.16
N TYR A 96 -16.17 20.35 12.21
CA TYR A 96 -17.37 19.53 12.34
C TYR A 96 -17.06 18.05 12.18
N ASP A 97 -17.85 17.18 12.81
CA ASP A 97 -17.66 15.74 12.74
C ASP A 97 -18.38 15.12 11.53
N GLU A 98 -17.73 14.19 10.83
CA GLU A 98 -18.33 13.46 9.70
C GLU A 98 -17.59 12.15 9.38
N ASN A 99 -18.12 11.38 8.42
CA ASN A 99 -17.63 10.05 8.00
C ASN A 99 -16.49 10.07 6.94
N MET A 100 -15.65 11.10 6.90
CA MET A 100 -14.57 11.23 5.90
C MET A 100 -13.26 11.68 6.56
N GLU A 101 -12.80 10.86 7.50
CA GLU A 101 -11.57 11.09 8.24
C GLU A 101 -10.37 11.29 7.31
N ASP A 102 -10.26 10.46 6.29
CA ASP A 102 -9.17 10.41 5.32
C ASP A 102 -9.09 11.65 4.43
N VAL A 103 -10.25 12.13 3.96
CA VAL A 103 -10.39 13.41 3.24
C VAL A 103 -9.95 14.56 4.13
N LYS A 104 -10.43 14.61 5.38
CA LYS A 104 -10.08 15.68 6.33
C LYS A 104 -8.62 15.68 6.70
N MET A 105 -8.04 14.50 6.93
CA MET A 105 -6.62 14.38 7.21
C MET A 105 -5.77 14.97 6.10
N SER A 106 -6.12 14.68 4.85
CA SER A 106 -5.40 15.21 3.71
C SER A 106 -5.61 16.72 3.55
N ILE A 107 -6.81 17.25 3.79
CA ILE A 107 -7.09 18.69 3.77
C ILE A 107 -6.30 19.42 4.86
N CYS A 108 -6.39 18.93 6.10
CA CYS A 108 -5.74 19.53 7.27
C CYS A 108 -4.22 19.47 7.14
N GLY A 109 -3.65 18.38 6.64
CA GLY A 109 -2.21 18.28 6.36
C GLY A 109 -1.77 19.29 5.30
N GLN A 110 -2.46 19.35 4.17
CA GLN A 110 -2.13 20.29 3.10
C GLN A 110 -2.20 21.76 3.56
N ALA A 111 -3.14 22.08 4.46
CA ALA A 111 -3.27 23.43 5.02
C ALA A 111 -2.02 23.89 5.78
N VAL A 112 -1.22 22.97 6.32
CA VAL A 112 0.01 23.26 7.09
C VAL A 112 1.28 22.79 6.35
N GLY A 113 1.19 22.70 5.02
CA GLY A 113 2.34 22.44 4.15
C GLY A 113 2.77 20.98 4.08
N VAL A 114 1.95 20.02 4.56
CA VAL A 114 2.22 18.59 4.37
C VAL A 114 1.97 18.21 2.92
N ARG A 115 2.98 17.61 2.29
CA ARG A 115 2.93 17.17 0.89
C ARG A 115 2.42 15.73 0.80
N LEU A 116 1.57 15.47 -0.19
CA LEU A 116 1.15 14.12 -0.52
C LEU A 116 2.10 13.57 -1.60
N TYR A 117 2.66 12.37 -1.42
CA TYR A 117 3.39 11.65 -2.46
C TYR A 117 2.77 10.30 -2.80
N ASP A 118 2.62 10.04 -4.10
CA ASP A 118 2.14 8.77 -4.60
C ASP A 118 3.29 7.78 -4.70
N VAL A 119 3.02 6.52 -4.37
CA VAL A 119 4.03 5.46 -4.37
C VAL A 119 3.74 4.47 -5.48
N PHE A 120 4.64 4.44 -6.45
CA PHE A 120 4.58 3.59 -7.62
C PHE A 120 5.77 2.64 -7.68
N ASP A 121 5.60 1.49 -8.32
CA ASP A 121 6.75 0.66 -8.72
C ASP A 121 7.40 1.14 -10.01
N ILE A 122 8.46 0.45 -10.45
CA ILE A 122 9.24 0.77 -11.65
C ILE A 122 8.42 0.76 -12.94
N LEU A 123 7.29 0.05 -12.94
CA LEU A 123 6.40 0.05 -14.09
C LEU A 123 5.48 1.27 -14.02
N GLY A 124 5.19 1.80 -12.82
CA GLY A 124 4.22 2.86 -12.52
C GLY A 124 2.92 2.36 -11.87
N ARG A 125 2.91 1.17 -11.24
CA ARG A 125 1.71 0.59 -10.60
C ARG A 125 1.65 1.07 -9.15
N TYR A 126 0.47 1.43 -8.65
CA TYR A 126 0.31 1.82 -7.24
C TYR A 126 0.74 0.69 -6.31
N GLN A 127 1.54 1.02 -5.30
CA GLN A 127 1.93 0.08 -4.24
C GLN A 127 0.90 0.03 -3.10
N PHE A 128 0.27 1.17 -2.76
CA PHE A 128 -0.90 1.19 -1.84
C PHE A 128 -2.19 0.91 -2.62
N ARG A 129 -3.00 -0.04 -2.16
CA ARG A 129 -4.22 -0.46 -2.87
C ARG A 129 -5.48 -0.34 -2.05
N TRP A 130 -6.44 0.41 -2.61
CA TRP A 130 -7.77 0.59 -2.06
C TRP A 130 -8.74 -0.56 -2.38
N ARG A 131 -8.32 -1.53 -3.20
CA ARG A 131 -9.11 -2.71 -3.60
C ARG A 131 -8.52 -3.97 -3.01
N SER A 132 -9.38 -4.98 -2.84
CA SER A 132 -8.97 -6.33 -2.46
C SER A 132 -8.18 -7.03 -3.56
N LEU A 133 -7.40 -8.02 -3.16
CA LEU A 133 -6.59 -8.81 -4.07
C LEU A 133 -7.48 -9.59 -5.06
N ASP A 134 -8.62 -10.10 -4.61
CA ASP A 134 -9.58 -10.81 -5.46
C ASP A 134 -10.21 -9.93 -6.54
N MET A 135 -10.46 -8.65 -6.24
CA MET A 135 -10.96 -7.69 -7.22
C MET A 135 -9.88 -7.32 -8.24
N LEU A 136 -8.64 -7.19 -7.79
CA LEU A 136 -7.50 -6.87 -8.66
C LEU A 136 -7.12 -8.04 -9.59
N LEU A 137 -7.25 -9.26 -9.11
CA LEU A 137 -7.04 -10.49 -9.88
C LEU A 137 -8.32 -10.98 -10.59
N ASN A 138 -9.46 -10.36 -10.32
CA ASN A 138 -10.79 -10.73 -10.78
C ASN A 138 -11.13 -12.23 -10.58
N PHE A 139 -10.97 -12.74 -9.35
CA PHE A 139 -11.22 -14.15 -9.04
C PHE A 139 -12.66 -14.62 -9.36
N THR A 140 -13.64 -13.72 -9.35
CA THR A 140 -15.03 -14.05 -9.71
C THR A 140 -15.19 -14.52 -11.16
N SER A 141 -14.25 -14.17 -12.04
CA SER A 141 -14.22 -14.65 -13.43
C SER A 141 -13.59 -16.05 -13.58
N PHE A 142 -12.86 -16.52 -12.57
CA PHE A 142 -12.20 -17.82 -12.56
C PHE A 142 -13.06 -18.87 -11.86
N ARG A 143 -14.21 -19.24 -12.45
CA ARG A 143 -15.06 -20.34 -11.94
C ARG A 143 -14.39 -21.73 -12.03
N SER A 144 -13.27 -21.84 -12.76
CA SER A 144 -12.47 -23.05 -12.87
C SER A 144 -11.01 -22.67 -13.14
N LEU A 145 -10.09 -23.09 -12.26
CA LEU A 145 -8.65 -23.05 -12.56
C LEU A 145 -8.37 -24.10 -13.62
N HIS A 146 -8.15 -23.65 -14.86
CA HIS A 146 -7.66 -24.52 -15.92
C HIS A 146 -6.14 -24.66 -15.77
N TRP A 147 -5.72 -25.47 -14.79
CA TRP A 147 -4.33 -25.88 -14.67
C TRP A 147 -3.88 -26.55 -15.96
N ARG A 148 -3.02 -25.89 -16.72
CA ARG A 148 -2.28 -26.51 -17.82
C ARG A 148 -0.90 -26.86 -17.30
N PRO A 149 -0.62 -28.13 -16.94
CA PRO A 149 0.71 -28.50 -16.51
C PRO A 149 1.70 -28.16 -17.61
N VAL A 150 2.70 -27.34 -17.28
CA VAL A 150 3.85 -27.12 -18.17
C VAL A 150 4.54 -28.48 -18.31
N LYS A 151 4.68 -28.98 -19.55
CA LYS A 151 5.51 -30.17 -19.80
C LYS A 151 6.95 -29.81 -19.43
N LEU A 152 7.40 -30.29 -18.28
CA LEU A 152 8.78 -30.17 -17.85
C LEU A 152 9.68 -30.83 -18.90
N GLN A 153 10.75 -30.16 -19.31
CA GLN A 153 11.77 -30.82 -20.12
C GLN A 153 12.44 -31.92 -19.28
N PRO A 154 12.99 -32.99 -19.90
CA PRO A 154 13.51 -34.17 -19.17
C PRO A 154 14.62 -33.90 -18.14
N GLN A 155 15.15 -32.68 -18.07
CA GLN A 155 16.24 -32.28 -17.17
C GLN A 155 15.86 -31.11 -16.25
N THR A 156 14.58 -30.73 -16.22
CA THR A 156 14.08 -29.62 -15.40
C THR A 156 13.42 -30.16 -14.13
N LEU A 157 14.10 -30.01 -12.99
CA LEU A 157 13.60 -30.47 -11.68
C LEU A 157 12.46 -29.60 -11.10
N TYR A 158 12.29 -28.38 -11.60
CA TYR A 158 11.27 -27.44 -11.14
C TYR A 158 10.85 -26.47 -12.25
N ALA A 159 9.55 -26.27 -12.46
CA ALA A 159 9.03 -25.18 -13.29
C ALA A 159 8.83 -23.95 -12.39
N ALA A 160 9.73 -22.96 -12.47
CA ALA A 160 9.40 -21.63 -11.99
C ALA A 160 8.32 -21.03 -12.91
N PRO A 161 7.33 -20.28 -12.40
CA PRO A 161 6.26 -19.68 -13.21
C PRO A 161 6.70 -18.63 -14.25
N HIS A 162 8.00 -18.36 -14.39
CA HIS A 162 8.50 -17.33 -15.30
C HIS A 162 8.94 -17.88 -16.65
N GLN A 163 8.05 -18.60 -17.33
CA GLN A 163 8.04 -18.59 -18.81
C GLN A 163 6.59 -18.65 -19.31
N PRO A 164 5.81 -17.56 -19.16
CA PRO A 164 4.56 -17.44 -19.90
C PRO A 164 4.90 -17.32 -21.38
N THR A 165 4.58 -18.35 -22.16
CA THR A 165 4.35 -18.16 -23.59
C THR A 165 3.16 -17.22 -23.71
N GLU A 166 3.29 -16.23 -24.59
CA GLU A 166 2.50 -14.97 -24.70
C GLU A 166 0.96 -15.12 -24.76
N ASN A 167 0.43 -16.34 -24.82
CA ASN A 167 -0.95 -16.63 -25.19
C ASN A 167 -1.78 -17.42 -24.14
N GLN A 168 -1.36 -17.53 -22.88
CA GLN A 168 -2.01 -18.46 -21.93
C GLN A 168 -2.79 -17.86 -20.76
N PHE A 169 -2.87 -16.53 -20.59
CA PHE A 169 -3.73 -15.92 -19.57
C PHE A 169 -4.84 -15.05 -20.18
N PRO A 170 -6.11 -15.21 -19.75
CA PRO A 170 -7.20 -14.37 -20.22
C PRO A 170 -7.03 -12.92 -19.74
N LYS A 171 -7.39 -12.00 -20.64
CA LYS A 171 -7.14 -10.55 -20.62
C LYS A 171 -7.61 -9.85 -19.33
N PHE A 172 -6.67 -9.55 -18.44
CA PHE A 172 -6.76 -8.41 -17.52
C PHE A 172 -5.62 -7.45 -17.87
N GLN A 173 -5.82 -6.71 -18.96
CA GLN A 173 -4.78 -5.93 -19.62
C GLN A 173 -5.34 -4.53 -19.89
N GLU A 174 -4.71 -3.50 -19.32
CA GLU A 174 -4.76 -2.18 -19.92
C GLU A 174 -3.66 -2.14 -20.99
N GLU A 175 -4.02 -1.93 -22.26
CA GLU A 175 -3.04 -1.83 -23.35
C GLU A 175 -2.40 -0.43 -23.30
N LEU A 176 -1.15 -0.32 -22.84
CA LEU A 176 -0.33 0.86 -23.08
C LEU A 176 0.65 0.57 -24.22
N LEU A 177 0.66 1.44 -25.23
CA LEU A 177 1.63 1.41 -26.32
C LEU A 177 2.87 2.21 -25.89
N ILE A 178 3.97 1.51 -25.60
CA ILE A 178 5.29 2.12 -25.46
C ILE A 178 6.13 1.60 -26.63
N ASN A 179 6.65 2.51 -27.47
CA ASN A 179 7.49 2.19 -28.63
C ASN A 179 6.88 1.12 -29.57
N GLY A 180 5.55 1.10 -29.71
CA GLY A 180 4.85 0.18 -30.60
C GLY A 180 4.69 -1.26 -30.06
N ALA A 181 5.17 -1.57 -28.86
CA ALA A 181 4.93 -2.85 -28.21
C ALA A 181 3.70 -2.77 -27.28
N LYS A 182 2.80 -3.76 -27.39
CA LYS A 182 1.68 -3.94 -26.46
C LYS A 182 2.21 -4.56 -25.16
N LEU A 183 2.26 -3.80 -24.08
CA LEU A 183 2.66 -4.34 -22.77
C LEU A 183 1.42 -4.82 -22.00
N CYS A 184 1.33 -6.13 -21.76
CA CYS A 184 0.35 -6.74 -20.86
C CYS A 184 0.69 -6.35 -19.42
N ARG A 185 -0.07 -5.45 -18.80
CA ARG A 185 0.23 -4.94 -17.47
C ARG A 185 -0.79 -5.41 -16.44
N SER A 186 -0.36 -6.30 -15.53
CA SER A 186 -1.09 -6.53 -14.29
C SER A 186 -1.23 -5.20 -13.56
N LEU A 187 -2.43 -4.86 -13.11
CA LEU A 187 -2.59 -3.69 -12.24
C LEU A 187 -1.86 -3.89 -10.91
N LEU A 188 -1.66 -5.13 -10.46
CA LEU A 188 -1.05 -5.48 -9.17
C LEU A 188 0.46 -5.24 -9.18
N SER A 189 0.99 -4.50 -8.19
CA SER A 189 2.43 -4.29 -8.05
C SER A 189 3.10 -5.53 -7.45
N ASP A 190 4.25 -5.93 -7.99
CA ASP A 190 5.06 -7.04 -7.45
C ASP A 190 5.73 -6.67 -6.11
N VAL A 191 5.75 -5.37 -5.79
CA VAL A 191 6.21 -4.79 -4.52
C VAL A 191 5.07 -4.02 -3.85
N GLY A 192 3.85 -4.56 -3.92
CA GLY A 192 2.68 -3.96 -3.28
C GLY A 192 2.88 -3.79 -1.77
N ILE A 193 2.47 -2.64 -1.23
CA ILE A 193 2.58 -2.30 0.19
C ILE A 193 1.34 -2.72 0.96
N SER A 194 0.16 -2.42 0.43
CA SER A 194 -1.09 -2.67 1.15
C SER A 194 -2.24 -3.04 0.23
N PHE A 195 -3.17 -3.81 0.79
CA PHE A 195 -4.43 -4.21 0.17
C PHE A 195 -5.57 -4.00 1.16
N HIS A 196 -6.68 -3.43 0.70
CA HIS A 196 -7.89 -3.16 1.49
C HIS A 196 -8.96 -4.23 1.23
N TYR A 197 -10.00 -4.31 2.08
CA TYR A 197 -11.06 -5.33 1.99
C TYR A 197 -10.51 -6.77 2.01
N VAL A 198 -9.47 -7.01 2.80
CA VAL A 198 -8.87 -8.35 2.98
C VAL A 198 -9.63 -9.06 4.09
N THR A 199 -10.25 -10.19 3.78
CA THR A 199 -10.95 -10.99 4.80
C THR A 199 -9.96 -11.61 5.79
N PRO A 200 -10.38 -11.92 7.03
CA PRO A 200 -9.52 -12.58 8.00
C PRO A 200 -8.86 -13.86 7.48
N ASP A 201 -9.61 -14.72 6.78
CA ASP A 201 -9.07 -15.94 6.17
C ASP A 201 -7.96 -15.63 5.15
N MET A 202 -8.16 -14.57 4.35
CA MET A 202 -7.17 -14.13 3.39
C MET A 202 -5.93 -13.55 4.06
N MET A 203 -6.07 -12.83 5.18
CA MET A 203 -4.91 -12.36 5.96
C MET A 203 -4.05 -13.53 6.43
N TYR A 204 -4.63 -14.58 7.00
CA TYR A 204 -3.88 -15.78 7.41
C TYR A 204 -3.24 -16.50 6.22
N MET A 205 -3.92 -16.56 5.08
CA MET A 205 -3.34 -17.14 3.86
C MET A 205 -2.16 -16.32 3.34
N LEU A 206 -2.28 -14.99 3.30
CA LEU A 206 -1.20 -14.08 2.89
C LEU A 206 0.00 -14.22 3.84
N GLU A 207 -0.23 -14.24 5.15
CA GLU A 207 0.82 -14.44 6.15
C GLU A 207 1.56 -15.76 5.91
N TYR A 208 0.82 -16.84 5.71
CA TYR A 208 1.40 -18.14 5.41
C TYR A 208 2.20 -18.14 4.11
N PHE A 209 1.65 -17.61 3.02
CA PHE A 209 2.32 -17.63 1.72
C PHE A 209 3.52 -16.69 1.62
N LEU A 210 3.50 -15.56 2.32
CA LEU A 210 4.56 -14.56 2.26
C LEU A 210 5.71 -14.89 3.23
N TYR A 211 5.41 -15.33 4.44
CA TYR A 211 6.43 -15.43 5.50
C TYR A 211 6.74 -16.85 5.97
N HIS A 212 5.85 -17.82 5.73
CA HIS A 212 6.02 -19.19 6.24
C HIS A 212 6.31 -20.21 5.15
N LEU A 213 5.66 -20.14 3.99
CA LEU A 213 5.84 -21.08 2.90
C LEU A 213 7.21 -20.87 2.24
N ARG A 214 8.05 -21.91 2.27
CA ARG A 214 9.38 -21.91 1.64
C ARG A 214 9.43 -22.96 0.52
N PRO A 215 8.93 -22.63 -0.67
CA PRO A 215 8.95 -23.56 -1.80
C PRO A 215 10.40 -23.79 -2.24
N ILE A 216 10.83 -25.05 -2.23
CA ILE A 216 12.17 -25.44 -2.64
C ILE A 216 12.37 -25.06 -4.12
N GLY A 217 13.47 -24.35 -4.42
CA GLY A 217 13.86 -23.98 -5.78
C GLY A 217 13.40 -22.58 -6.23
N LEU A 218 12.60 -21.86 -5.45
CA LEU A 218 12.32 -20.45 -5.70
C LEU A 218 13.38 -19.57 -5.04
N VAL A 219 14.23 -18.93 -5.86
CA VAL A 219 15.22 -17.94 -5.41
C VAL A 219 14.58 -16.56 -5.55
N ASN A 220 14.16 -15.98 -4.44
CA ASN A 220 13.72 -14.59 -4.41
C ASN A 220 14.95 -13.68 -4.38
N ASN A 221 15.23 -13.00 -5.49
CA ASN A 221 16.30 -11.99 -5.59
C ASN A 221 15.90 -10.62 -4.98
N PHE A 222 14.76 -10.55 -4.28
CA PHE A 222 14.37 -9.33 -3.58
C PHE A 222 15.35 -9.05 -2.44
N VAL A 223 15.68 -7.77 -2.27
CA VAL A 223 16.63 -7.25 -1.28
C VAL A 223 16.32 -7.87 0.08
N GLN A 224 17.24 -8.70 0.59
CA GLN A 224 17.19 -9.10 1.99
C GLN A 224 17.35 -7.84 2.84
N LEU A 225 16.38 -7.57 3.71
CA LEU A 225 16.53 -6.49 4.68
C LEU A 225 17.82 -6.73 5.49
N PRO A 226 18.58 -5.67 5.81
CA PRO A 226 19.78 -5.80 6.63
C PRO A 226 19.45 -6.54 7.93
N LYS A 227 20.28 -7.52 8.30
CA LYS A 227 20.12 -8.30 9.55
C LYS A 227 20.01 -7.43 10.80
N GLU A 228 20.48 -6.20 10.73
CA GLU A 228 20.43 -5.19 11.79
C GLU A 228 18.99 -4.80 12.18
N MET A 229 18.01 -4.90 11.26
CA MET A 229 16.60 -4.63 11.57
C MET A 229 15.90 -5.76 12.35
N CYS A 230 16.47 -6.97 12.37
CA CYS A 230 15.93 -8.10 13.13
C CYS A 230 16.44 -8.17 14.57
N ASN A 231 17.32 -7.24 14.98
CA ASN A 231 17.83 -7.12 16.34
C ASN A 231 17.19 -5.93 17.05
N VAL A 232 15.86 -5.94 17.19
CA VAL A 232 15.22 -5.18 18.26
C VAL A 232 14.98 -6.16 19.39
N GLN A 233 15.82 -6.07 20.42
CA GLN A 233 15.63 -6.74 21.70
C GLN A 233 14.45 -6.14 22.46
#